data_AF-A0A2U2RNU3-F1
#
_entry.id   AF-A0A2U2RNU3-F1
#
_cell.length_a   1.000
_cell.length_b   1.000
_cell.length_c   1.000
_cell.angle_alpha   90.00
_cell.angle_beta   90.00
_cell.angle_gamma   90.00
#
_symmetry.space_group_name_H-M   'P 1'
#
loop_
_entity.id
_entity.type
_entity.pdbx_description
1 polymer ?
#
loop_
_entity_poly.entity_id
_entity_poly.type
_entity_poly.pdbx_seq_one_letter_code
_entity_poly.pdbx_strand_id
1 'polypeptide(L)'
;MRNEGRVKYLGGAYFTKWLAFTSMVGRIDGPEVAPILDKRVRDWIANQTASDTRISLSTSSSSDYERYLQLLDAWGAPFDRTRTQTELAIFDLTRDRPAQGKSRGA
;
A
#
# COMPACT_ATOMS: atom_id res chain seq x y z
N MET A 1 -4.07 3.52 24.23
CA MET A 1 -3.59 2.13 23.98
C MET A 1 -3.42 1.90 22.47
N ARG A 2 -2.54 0.98 22.01
CA ARG A 2 -2.28 0.74 20.55
C ARG A 2 -3.44 0.09 19.76
N ASN A 3 -4.60 -0.19 20.36
CA ASN A 3 -5.73 -0.88 19.72
C ASN A 3 -7.12 -0.42 20.22
N GLU A 4 -7.22 0.70 20.95
CA GLU A 4 -8.53 1.28 21.27
C GLU A 4 -9.24 1.67 19.96
N GLY A 5 -10.49 1.23 19.77
CA GLY A 5 -11.24 1.45 18.52
C GLY A 5 -11.06 0.38 17.44
N ARG A 6 -10.40 -0.76 17.72
CA ARG A 6 -10.30 -1.86 16.75
C ARG A 6 -11.68 -2.42 16.39
N VAL A 7 -12.06 -2.27 15.12
CA VAL A 7 -13.30 -2.83 14.57
C VAL A 7 -13.09 -4.30 14.18
N LYS A 8 -13.97 -5.19 14.66
CA LYS A 8 -13.94 -6.61 14.31
C LYS A 8 -14.14 -6.78 12.80
N TYR A 9 -13.36 -7.67 12.18
CA TYR A 9 -13.34 -7.94 10.73
C TYR A 9 -12.77 -6.81 9.83
N LEU A 10 -12.44 -5.65 10.39
CA LEU A 10 -11.73 -4.59 9.67
C LEU A 10 -10.21 -4.81 9.80
N GLY A 11 -9.70 -5.79 9.05
CA GLY A 11 -8.25 -6.04 8.97
C GLY A 11 -7.50 -4.86 8.34
N GLY A 12 -6.19 -4.75 8.59
CA GLY A 12 -5.45 -3.53 8.25
C GLY A 12 -5.47 -3.13 6.76
N ALA A 13 -5.53 -4.09 5.82
CA ALA A 13 -5.72 -3.79 4.39
C ALA A 13 -7.11 -3.19 4.06
N TYR A 14 -8.16 -3.61 4.76
CA TYR A 14 -9.49 -3.00 4.61
C TYR A 14 -9.59 -1.69 5.38
N PHE A 15 -8.88 -1.58 6.50
CA PHE A 15 -8.78 -0.35 7.28
C PHE A 15 -8.13 0.78 6.46
N THR A 16 -7.03 0.52 5.73
CA THR A 16 -6.41 1.55 4.88
C THR A 16 -7.28 1.96 3.69
N LYS A 17 -8.08 1.03 3.14
CA LYS A 17 -9.12 1.36 2.14
C LYS A 17 -10.22 2.26 2.71
N TRP A 18 -10.68 1.96 3.93
CA TRP A 18 -11.64 2.81 4.62
C TRP A 18 -11.05 4.20 4.93
N LEU A 19 -9.81 4.25 5.44
CA LEU A 19 -9.10 5.51 5.69
C LEU A 19 -8.98 6.36 4.42
N ALA A 20 -8.56 5.74 3.31
CA ALA A 20 -8.48 6.40 2.00
C ALA A 20 -9.83 7.02 1.63
N PHE A 21 -10.90 6.22 1.64
CA PHE A 21 -12.26 6.71 1.35
C PHE A 21 -12.68 7.88 2.25
N THR A 22 -12.43 7.80 3.55
CA THR A 22 -12.82 8.87 4.50
C THR A 22 -11.96 10.12 4.42
N SER A 23 -10.74 10.03 3.88
CA SER A 23 -9.81 11.16 3.74
C SER A 23 -9.87 11.83 2.38
N MET A 24 -10.63 11.27 1.42
CA MET A 24 -10.95 11.90 0.14
C MET A 24 -11.89 13.09 0.33
N VAL A 25 -11.33 14.22 0.73
CA VAL A 25 -12.06 15.49 0.89
C VAL A 25 -11.81 16.34 -0.34
N GLY A 26 -12.76 16.34 -1.28
CA GLY A 26 -12.72 17.17 -2.49
C GLY A 26 -11.90 16.59 -3.65
N ARG A 27 -10.91 15.72 -3.38
CA ARG A 27 -10.13 15.02 -4.42
C ARG A 27 -9.84 13.57 -4.06
N ILE A 28 -9.68 12.73 -5.08
CA ILE A 28 -9.36 11.29 -4.91
C ILE A 28 -7.86 11.02 -4.73
N ASP A 29 -7.00 11.96 -5.13
CA ASP A 29 -5.53 11.81 -5.19
C ASP A 29 -4.77 12.93 -4.45
N GLY A 30 -5.48 13.70 -3.61
CA GLY A 30 -4.93 14.81 -2.87
C GLY A 30 -3.86 14.40 -1.84
N PRO A 31 -2.99 15.34 -1.41
CA PRO A 31 -1.95 15.09 -0.41
C PRO A 31 -2.50 14.66 0.96
N GLU A 32 -3.74 15.01 1.27
CA GLU A 32 -4.47 14.64 2.49
C GLU A 32 -5.03 13.21 2.46
N VAL A 33 -5.11 12.59 1.28
CA VAL A 33 -5.68 11.25 1.12
C VAL A 33 -4.71 10.21 1.67
N ALA A 34 -5.23 9.32 2.52
CA ALA A 34 -4.46 8.22 3.08
C ALA A 34 -4.19 7.15 2.00
N PRO A 35 -2.92 6.79 1.73
CA PRO A 35 -2.59 5.74 0.76
C PRO A 35 -3.06 4.36 1.20
N ILE A 36 -3.42 3.52 0.24
CA ILE A 36 -3.87 2.15 0.51
C ILE A 36 -2.65 1.21 0.58
N LEU A 37 -2.48 0.52 1.71
CA LEU A 37 -1.56 -0.61 1.81
C LEU A 37 -2.36 -1.92 1.77
N ASP A 38 -2.54 -2.48 0.58
CA ASP A 38 -3.16 -3.78 0.39
C ASP A 38 -2.17 -4.87 -0.05
N LYS A 39 -2.67 -6.09 -0.18
CA LYS A 39 -1.83 -7.25 -0.53
C LYS A 39 -1.12 -7.06 -1.87
N ARG A 40 -1.75 -6.46 -2.89
CA ARG A 40 -1.15 -6.30 -4.21
C ARG A 40 0.02 -5.32 -4.15
N VAL A 41 -0.19 -4.17 -3.54
CA VAL A 41 0.86 -3.14 -3.37
C VAL A 41 2.01 -3.70 -2.53
N ARG A 42 1.71 -4.33 -1.39
CA ARG A 42 2.71 -5.00 -0.54
C ARG A 42 3.53 -6.01 -1.33
N ASP A 43 2.86 -6.92 -2.03
CA ASP A 43 3.53 -8.01 -2.75
C ASP A 43 4.34 -7.45 -3.94
N TRP A 44 3.87 -6.38 -4.59
CA TRP A 44 4.64 -5.70 -5.63
C TRP A 44 5.92 -5.10 -5.06
N ILE A 45 5.84 -4.33 -3.97
CA ILE A 45 7.01 -3.72 -3.31
C ILE A 45 8.04 -4.79 -2.96
N ALA A 46 7.59 -5.86 -2.29
CA ALA A 46 8.48 -6.94 -1.86
C ALA A 46 9.14 -7.70 -3.02
N ASN A 47 8.55 -7.68 -4.22
CA ASN A 47 9.05 -8.36 -5.41
C ASN A 47 9.89 -7.47 -6.32
N GLN A 48 9.78 -6.14 -6.20
CA GLN A 48 10.56 -5.19 -7.01
C GLN A 48 11.79 -4.64 -6.28
N THR A 49 11.91 -4.87 -4.98
CA THR A 49 13.13 -4.53 -4.22
C THR A 49 14.13 -5.68 -4.28
N ALA A 50 15.43 -5.34 -4.44
CA ALA A 50 16.49 -6.34 -4.52
C ALA A 50 16.59 -7.18 -3.23
N SER A 51 17.15 -8.39 -3.34
CA SER A 51 17.17 -9.36 -2.25
C SER A 51 17.90 -8.87 -0.99
N ASP A 52 18.94 -8.07 -1.14
CA ASP A 52 19.73 -7.46 -0.06
C ASP A 52 19.05 -6.25 0.60
N THR A 53 18.12 -5.62 -0.11
CA THR A 53 17.36 -4.44 0.31
C THR A 53 15.86 -4.71 0.38
N ARG A 54 15.49 -5.99 0.50
CA ARG A 54 14.10 -6.43 0.37
C ARG A 54 13.21 -5.72 1.38
N ILE A 55 12.19 -5.04 0.87
CA ILE A 55 11.21 -4.36 1.71
C ILE A 55 10.07 -5.33 2.00
N SER A 56 10.02 -5.81 3.24
CA SER A 56 8.93 -6.65 3.74
C SER A 56 8.01 -5.81 4.63
N LEU A 57 6.76 -5.66 4.23
CA LEU A 57 5.73 -4.91 4.95
C LEU A 57 4.60 -5.85 5.36
N SER A 58 4.00 -5.64 6.52
CA SER A 58 2.77 -6.29 6.95
C SER A 58 1.59 -5.33 6.86
N THR A 59 0.51 -5.77 6.21
CA THR A 59 -0.77 -5.03 6.19
C THR A 59 -1.44 -4.94 7.56
N SER A 60 -0.93 -5.63 8.56
CA SER A 60 -1.49 -5.67 9.92
C SER A 60 -0.60 -4.96 10.95
N SER A 61 0.44 -4.24 10.50
CA SER A 61 1.42 -3.56 11.34
C SER A 61 1.36 -2.05 11.12
N SER A 62 1.09 -1.29 12.18
CA SER A 62 1.10 0.19 12.10
C SER A 62 2.48 0.76 11.79
N SER A 63 3.55 0.14 12.29
CA SER A 63 4.93 0.59 11.99
C SER A 63 5.29 0.33 10.52
N ASP A 64 4.77 -0.77 9.93
CA ASP A 64 5.01 -1.04 8.52
C ASP A 64 4.17 -0.12 7.63
N TYR A 65 2.98 0.28 8.09
CA TYR A 65 2.21 1.32 7.42
C TYR A 65 2.93 2.67 7.47
N GLU A 66 3.53 3.05 8.60
CA GLU A 66 4.36 4.26 8.69
C GLU A 66 5.58 4.20 7.75
N ARG A 67 6.31 3.07 7.75
CA ARG A 67 7.42 2.83 6.82
C ARG A 67 6.96 2.90 5.37
N TYR A 68 5.78 2.39 5.06
CA TYR A 68 5.17 2.50 3.75
C TYR A 68 4.94 3.96 3.33
N LEU A 69 4.42 4.81 4.22
CA LEU A 69 4.25 6.24 3.93
C LEU A 69 5.58 6.93 3.63
N GLN A 70 6.63 6.62 4.40
CA GLN A 70 7.99 7.15 4.18
C GLN A 70 8.56 6.72 2.83
N LEU A 71 8.29 5.49 2.40
CA LEU A 71 8.69 5.00 1.07
C LEU A 71 7.98 5.75 -0.05
N LEU A 72 6.67 5.97 0.09
CA LEU A 72 5.91 6.73 -0.89
C LEU A 72 6.38 8.19 -1.00
N ASP A 73 6.76 8.81 0.12
CA ASP A 73 7.39 10.14 0.12
C ASP A 73 8.74 10.11 -0.61
N ALA A 74 9.62 9.18 -0.26
CA ALA A 74 10.94 9.07 -0.85
C ALA A 74 10.89 8.79 -2.36
N TRP A 75 9.93 8.00 -2.82
CA TRP A 75 9.76 7.67 -4.24
C TRP A 75 8.99 8.75 -5.02
N GLY A 76 8.04 9.43 -4.39
CA GLY A 76 7.22 10.45 -5.04
C GLY A 76 7.86 11.84 -5.09
N ALA A 77 8.62 12.22 -4.06
CA ALA A 77 9.18 13.58 -3.91
C ALA A 77 10.04 14.04 -5.12
N PRO A 78 10.90 13.20 -5.73
CA PRO A 78 11.66 13.61 -6.91
C PRO A 78 10.80 14.00 -8.13
N PHE A 79 9.52 13.62 -8.14
CA PHE A 79 8.59 13.81 -9.25
C PHE A 79 7.40 14.72 -8.90
N ASP A 80 7.45 15.40 -7.76
CA ASP A 80 6.34 16.22 -7.22
C ASP A 80 5.01 15.43 -7.13
N ARG A 81 5.10 14.17 -6.69
CA ARG A 81 3.96 13.27 -6.53
C ARG A 81 3.54 13.11 -5.09
N THR A 82 2.24 13.14 -4.86
CA THR A 82 1.67 12.79 -3.56
C THR A 82 1.83 11.29 -3.28
N ARG A 83 1.73 10.90 -2.01
CA ARG A 83 1.76 9.48 -1.63
C ARG A 83 0.70 8.67 -2.35
N THR A 84 -0.52 9.20 -2.47
CA THR A 84 -1.63 8.55 -3.17
C THR A 84 -1.36 8.40 -4.66
N GLN A 85 -0.75 9.40 -5.30
CA GLN A 85 -0.36 9.28 -6.71
C GLN A 85 0.72 8.21 -6.92
N THR A 86 1.70 8.12 -6.02
CA THR A 86 2.72 7.06 -6.05
C THR A 86 2.10 5.67 -5.80
N GLU A 87 1.18 5.55 -4.85
CA GLU A 87 0.44 4.32 -4.58
C GLU A 87 -0.39 3.86 -5.79
N LEU A 88 -1.13 4.78 -6.43
CA LEU A 88 -1.92 4.48 -7.63
C LEU A 88 -1.04 3.99 -8.77
N ALA A 89 0.12 4.62 -9.00
CA ALA A 89 1.08 4.18 -10.01
C ALA A 89 1.58 2.75 -9.73
N ILE A 90 1.91 2.43 -8.47
CA ILE A 90 2.28 1.07 -8.07
C ILE A 90 1.12 0.10 -8.31
N PHE A 91 -0.10 0.48 -7.89
CA PHE A 91 -1.29 -0.34 -8.03
C PHE A 91 -1.56 -0.67 -9.50
N ASP A 92 -1.45 0.29 -10.40
CA ASP A 92 -1.64 0.07 -11.84
C ASP A 92 -0.58 -0.87 -12.42
N LEU A 93 0.69 -0.80 -11.97
CA LEU A 93 1.73 -1.78 -12.33
C LEU A 93 1.42 -3.21 -11.83
N THR A 94 0.48 -3.38 -10.89
CA THR A 94 0.00 -4.70 -10.48
C THR A 94 -1.09 -5.27 -11.38
N ARG A 95 -1.76 -4.44 -12.19
CA ARG A 95 -2.94 -4.84 -12.99
C ARG A 95 -2.54 -5.56 -14.28
N ASP A 96 -1.37 -5.26 -14.84
CA ASP A 96 -0.86 -5.86 -16.08
C ASP A 96 -0.16 -7.22 -15.88
N ARG A 97 -0.11 -7.73 -14.65
CA ARG A 97 0.50 -9.03 -14.35
C ARG A 97 -0.59 -10.12 -14.30
N PRO A 98 -0.60 -11.12 -15.20
CA PRO A 98 -1.47 -12.28 -15.02
C PRO A 98 -1.12 -12.93 -13.69
N ALA A 99 -2.15 -13.35 -12.94
CA ALA A 99 -1.98 -14.11 -11.72
C ALA A 99 -1.01 -15.26 -12.01
N GLN A 100 0.12 -15.36 -11.29
CA GLN A 100 1.02 -16.48 -11.45
C GLN A 100 0.23 -17.77 -11.25
N GLY A 101 -0.04 -18.47 -12.36
CA GLY A 101 -0.77 -19.72 -12.36
C GLY A 101 0.01 -20.70 -11.49
N LYS A 102 -0.67 -21.29 -10.51
CA LYS A 102 -0.17 -22.51 -9.88
C LYS A 102 -0.01 -23.53 -11.00
N SER A 103 1.22 -23.81 -11.39
CA SER A 103 1.57 -24.99 -12.16
C SER A 103 1.17 -26.20 -11.32
N ARG A 104 -0.01 -26.76 -11.60
CA ARG A 104 -0.37 -28.10 -11.16
C ARG A 104 0.55 -29.04 -11.93
N GLY A 105 1.55 -29.58 -11.23
CA GLY A 105 2.38 -30.66 -11.76
C GLY A 105 1.49 -31.82 -12.19
N ALA A 106 1.78 -32.33 -13.38
CA ALA A 106 1.26 -33.57 -13.93
C ALA A 106 1.84 -34.78 -13.18
#